data_AF-A0AAV4GGP9-F1
#
_entry.id   AF-A0AAV4GGP9-F1
#
_cell.length_a   1.000
_cell.length_b   1.000
_cell.length_c   1.000
_cell.angle_alpha   90.00
_cell.angle_beta   90.00
_cell.angle_gamma   90.00
#
_symmetry.space_group_name_H-M   'P 1'
#
loop_
_entity.id
_entity.type
_entity.pdbx_description
1 polymer ?
#
loop_
_entity_poly.entity_id
_entity_poly.type
_entity_poly.pdbx_seq_one_letter_code
_entity_poly.pdbx_strand_id
1 'polypeptide(L)'
;MMWSPVLPSPQGKRHLFSCQFMMTLFILVTIGYATLPAGYAPCDHEWRAIAYGTMISFVIGSLFIVRFDQIGFYFVMYFEVIKTMLKVSAMLGFFVAGMSIPLDIMMHQEGFRSNQPAIISTLAMTLGEMQFRDNFISGDDSPFNYELYGLFIVCCIFLNLALMNLMIGAAVGDISKVEKRAYMTRLRTQITFLLESEAAVPSRVRNWFHTEKLIIRPNRKAKTFWQAVYKRFIYPEQIEFIKKTEELNHTAERAKAIQKEMETQRKKLDELVQTTSTIVKTLQRLEKTWTPPDQQGLTSGLTIPQEVRDQRPSNTVVPD
;
A
#
# COMPACT_ATOMS: atom_id res chain seq x y z
N MET A 1 -16.52 51.10 -10.96
CA MET A 1 -16.64 49.64 -10.74
C MET A 1 -16.12 48.94 -11.98
N MET A 2 -14.81 48.67 -12.02
CA MET A 2 -14.15 48.07 -13.18
C MET A 2 -13.92 46.60 -12.85
N TRP A 3 -14.71 45.74 -13.48
CA TRP A 3 -14.57 44.29 -13.39
C TRP A 3 -13.29 43.89 -14.13
N SER A 4 -12.19 43.70 -13.41
CA SER A 4 -11.04 43.00 -13.95
C SER A 4 -11.38 41.52 -14.06
N PRO A 5 -11.25 40.88 -15.23
CA PRO A 5 -11.42 39.44 -15.34
C PRO A 5 -10.34 38.78 -14.48
N VAL A 6 -10.76 38.02 -13.48
CA VAL A 6 -9.88 37.13 -12.73
C VAL A 6 -9.36 36.12 -13.73
N LEU A 7 -8.14 36.35 -14.24
CA LEU A 7 -7.43 35.39 -15.08
C LEU A 7 -7.37 34.07 -14.30
N PRO A 8 -7.75 32.94 -14.92
CA PRO A 8 -7.77 31.66 -14.24
C PRO A 8 -6.34 31.36 -13.78
N SER A 9 -6.19 31.08 -12.49
CA SER A 9 -4.92 30.74 -11.86
C SER A 9 -4.23 29.59 -12.64
N PRO A 10 -2.91 29.43 -12.54
CA PRO A 10 -2.18 28.32 -13.19
C PRO A 10 -2.68 26.91 -12.81
N GLN A 11 -3.53 26.80 -11.76
CA GLN A 11 -4.24 25.58 -11.42
C GLN A 11 -5.40 25.26 -12.40
N GLY A 12 -6.04 26.26 -13.00
CA GLY A 12 -7.18 26.08 -13.92
C GLY A 12 -6.82 25.34 -15.20
N LYS A 13 -5.63 25.58 -15.77
CA LYS A 13 -5.15 24.85 -16.98
C LYS A 13 -4.81 23.38 -16.69
N ARG A 14 -4.31 23.07 -15.48
CA ARG A 14 -4.06 21.68 -15.04
C ARG A 14 -5.37 20.94 -14.78
N HIS A 15 -6.40 21.63 -14.29
CA HIS A 15 -7.70 21.05 -14.00
C HIS A 15 -8.48 20.70 -15.29
N LEU A 16 -8.31 21.46 -16.36
CA LEU A 16 -8.95 21.21 -17.67
C LEU A 16 -8.53 19.86 -18.27
N PHE A 17 -7.29 19.42 -18.05
CA PHE A 17 -6.78 18.12 -18.54
C PHE A 17 -6.87 17.00 -17.51
N SER A 18 -7.57 17.22 -16.39
CA SER A 18 -7.80 16.15 -15.42
C SER A 18 -8.74 15.10 -16.02
N CYS A 19 -8.38 13.82 -15.90
CA CYS A 19 -9.20 12.70 -16.34
C CYS A 19 -10.63 12.79 -15.75
N GLN A 20 -10.75 13.23 -14.50
CA GLN A 20 -12.05 13.42 -13.84
C GLN A 20 -12.89 14.52 -14.53
N PHE A 21 -12.27 15.62 -14.97
CA PHE A 21 -12.97 16.70 -15.67
C PHE A 21 -13.44 16.24 -17.06
N MET A 22 -12.58 15.52 -17.79
CA MET A 22 -12.94 14.93 -19.09
C MET A 22 -14.08 13.92 -18.99
N MET A 23 -14.05 13.02 -17.99
CA MET A 23 -15.16 12.08 -17.75
C MET A 23 -16.46 12.81 -17.36
N THR A 24 -16.37 13.87 -16.56
CA THR A 24 -17.55 14.67 -16.18
C THR A 24 -18.14 15.39 -17.38
N LEU A 25 -17.30 15.99 -18.23
CA LEU A 25 -17.73 16.62 -19.48
C LEU A 25 -18.41 15.60 -20.39
N PHE A 26 -17.84 14.40 -20.53
CA PHE A 26 -18.44 13.34 -21.33
C PHE A 26 -19.84 12.97 -20.84
N ILE A 27 -20.04 12.82 -19.52
CA ILE A 27 -21.37 12.57 -18.94
C ILE A 27 -22.34 13.72 -19.27
N LEU A 28 -21.91 14.97 -19.13
CA LEU A 28 -22.78 16.12 -19.44
C LEU A 28 -23.18 16.15 -20.93
N VAL A 29 -22.26 15.79 -21.82
CA VAL A 29 -22.52 15.70 -23.26
C VAL A 29 -23.49 14.56 -23.56
N THR A 30 -23.32 13.37 -22.98
CA THR A 30 -24.22 12.23 -23.24
C THR A 30 -25.61 12.42 -22.65
N ILE A 31 -25.73 13.00 -21.45
CA ILE A 31 -27.02 13.37 -20.86
C ILE A 31 -27.69 14.49 -21.67
N GLY A 32 -26.92 15.50 -22.08
CA GLY A 32 -27.42 16.58 -22.94
C GLY A 32 -27.95 16.06 -24.27
N TYR A 33 -27.20 15.17 -24.92
CA TYR A 33 -27.63 14.51 -26.16
C TYR A 33 -28.88 13.65 -25.95
N ALA A 34 -28.96 12.89 -24.85
CA ALA A 34 -30.10 12.02 -24.57
C ALA A 34 -31.39 12.77 -24.20
N THR A 35 -31.31 14.04 -23.77
CA THR A 35 -32.46 14.83 -23.32
C THR A 35 -32.99 15.81 -24.37
N LEU A 36 -32.34 15.91 -25.53
CA LEU A 36 -32.73 16.78 -26.63
C LEU A 36 -33.25 15.95 -27.81
N PRO A 37 -34.47 16.21 -28.35
CA PRO A 37 -35.47 17.20 -27.95
C PRO A 37 -36.37 16.73 -26.78
N ALA A 38 -36.56 17.62 -25.80
CA ALA A 38 -37.40 17.34 -24.64
C ALA A 38 -38.86 17.12 -25.05
N GLY A 39 -39.48 16.03 -24.57
CA GLY A 39 -40.88 15.70 -24.80
C GLY A 39 -41.16 14.57 -25.80
N TYR A 40 -40.12 13.97 -26.39
CA TYR A 40 -40.23 12.80 -27.26
C TYR A 40 -39.67 11.54 -26.60
N ALA A 41 -40.16 10.36 -27.03
CA ALA A 41 -39.58 9.09 -26.61
C ALA A 41 -38.15 8.94 -27.20
N PRO A 42 -37.15 8.56 -26.38
CA PRO A 42 -35.77 8.40 -26.86
C PRO A 42 -35.67 7.26 -27.90
N CYS A 43 -34.95 7.51 -28.99
CA CYS A 43 -34.64 6.48 -29.99
C CYS A 43 -33.42 5.64 -29.53
N ASP A 44 -33.02 4.66 -30.34
CA ASP A 44 -31.95 3.72 -30.00
C ASP A 44 -30.61 4.41 -29.72
N HIS A 45 -30.31 5.51 -30.41
CA HIS A 45 -29.05 6.26 -30.23
C HIS A 45 -29.00 6.98 -28.88
N GLU A 46 -30.10 7.56 -28.46
CA GLU A 46 -30.26 8.24 -27.17
C GLU A 46 -30.17 7.21 -26.02
N TRP A 47 -30.81 6.04 -26.17
CA TRP A 47 -30.68 4.94 -25.20
C TRP A 47 -29.24 4.47 -25.03
N ARG A 48 -28.50 4.33 -26.13
CA ARG A 48 -27.08 3.99 -26.10
C ARG A 48 -26.26 5.08 -25.40
N ALA A 49 -26.54 6.36 -25.66
CA ALA A 49 -25.87 7.46 -24.98
C ALA A 49 -26.13 7.48 -23.47
N ILE A 50 -27.37 7.20 -23.03
CA ILE A 50 -27.74 7.05 -21.62
C ILE A 50 -26.94 5.90 -20.99
N ALA A 51 -26.82 4.76 -21.67
CA ALA A 51 -26.08 3.61 -21.16
C ALA A 51 -24.60 3.94 -20.93
N TYR A 52 -23.93 4.56 -21.92
CA TYR A 52 -22.52 4.98 -21.77
C TYR A 52 -22.35 6.06 -20.69
N GLY A 53 -23.24 7.05 -20.65
CA GLY A 53 -23.23 8.09 -19.62
C GLY A 53 -23.40 7.50 -18.21
N THR A 54 -24.33 6.56 -18.05
CA THR A 54 -24.57 5.87 -16.78
C THR A 54 -23.36 5.03 -16.37
N MET A 55 -22.76 4.28 -17.29
CA MET A 55 -21.55 3.49 -17.02
C MET A 55 -20.41 4.37 -16.47
N ILE A 56 -20.13 5.50 -17.13
CA ILE A 56 -19.07 6.41 -16.71
C ILE A 56 -19.43 7.14 -15.40
N SER A 57 -20.72 7.40 -15.16
CA SER A 57 -21.19 7.97 -13.89
C SER A 57 -20.87 7.09 -12.69
N PHE A 58 -21.01 5.76 -12.84
CA PHE A 58 -20.61 4.80 -11.80
C PHE A 58 -19.10 4.77 -11.58
N VAL A 59 -18.30 4.90 -12.63
CA VAL A 59 -16.83 4.99 -12.52
C VAL A 59 -16.43 6.27 -11.75
N ILE A 60 -17.02 7.42 -12.10
CA ILE A 60 -16.78 8.67 -11.38
C ILE A 60 -17.26 8.57 -9.93
N GLY A 61 -18.43 7.98 -9.68
CA GLY A 61 -18.96 7.74 -8.35
C GLY A 61 -17.98 6.92 -7.49
N SER A 62 -17.39 5.87 -8.07
CA SER A 62 -16.37 5.06 -7.41
C SER A 62 -15.11 5.87 -7.06
N LEU A 63 -14.69 6.81 -7.92
CA LEU A 63 -13.58 7.74 -7.63
C LEU A 63 -13.94 8.78 -6.55
N PHE A 64 -15.23 9.14 -6.42
CA PHE A 64 -15.67 9.96 -5.29
C PHE A 64 -15.65 9.18 -3.98
N ILE A 65 -16.00 7.89 -4.00
CA ILE A 65 -16.03 7.05 -2.79
C ILE A 65 -14.65 6.93 -2.14
N VAL A 66 -13.57 7.01 -2.92
CA VAL A 66 -12.16 7.02 -2.44
C VAL A 66 -11.91 8.09 -1.37
N ARG A 67 -12.64 9.20 -1.38
CA ARG A 67 -12.48 10.28 -0.39
C ARG A 67 -13.02 9.93 1.00
N PHE A 68 -13.89 8.92 1.12
CA PHE A 68 -14.45 8.51 2.41
C PHE A 68 -13.48 7.64 3.19
N ASP A 69 -13.48 7.83 4.51
CA ASP A 69 -12.52 7.23 5.42
C ASP A 69 -12.60 5.70 5.46
N GLN A 70 -13.79 5.15 5.72
CA GLN A 70 -13.98 3.71 5.97
C GLN A 70 -13.96 2.85 4.69
N ILE A 71 -14.56 3.37 3.61
CA ILE A 71 -14.77 2.60 2.38
C ILE A 71 -13.67 2.92 1.35
N GLY A 72 -13.13 4.15 1.37
CA GLY A 72 -12.21 4.63 0.34
C GLY A 72 -10.92 3.83 0.24
N PHE A 73 -10.43 3.27 1.35
CA PHE A 73 -9.26 2.39 1.36
C PHE A 73 -9.40 1.21 0.39
N TYR A 74 -10.54 0.51 0.43
CA TYR A 74 -10.81 -0.65 -0.42
C TYR A 74 -10.86 -0.27 -1.89
N PHE A 75 -11.47 0.87 -2.23
CA PHE A 75 -11.51 1.36 -3.61
C PHE A 75 -10.12 1.77 -4.12
N VAL A 76 -9.28 2.41 -3.28
CA VAL A 76 -7.88 2.73 -3.67
C VAL A 76 -7.11 1.44 -3.96
N MET A 77 -7.21 0.45 -3.08
CA MET A 77 -6.57 -0.84 -3.27
C MET A 77 -7.07 -1.53 -4.55
N TYR A 78 -8.39 -1.52 -4.78
CA TYR A 78 -9.01 -2.09 -5.98
C TYR A 78 -8.48 -1.45 -7.27
N PHE A 79 -8.48 -0.12 -7.38
CA PHE A 79 -7.97 0.55 -8.58
C PHE A 79 -6.46 0.33 -8.78
N GLU A 80 -5.69 0.23 -7.70
CA GLU A 80 -4.26 -0.03 -7.80
C GLU A 80 -3.97 -1.48 -8.24
N VAL A 81 -4.74 -2.46 -7.75
CA VAL A 81 -4.70 -3.85 -8.23
C VAL A 81 -5.14 -3.95 -9.69
N ILE A 82 -6.20 -3.25 -10.10
CA ILE A 82 -6.61 -3.22 -11.52
C ILE A 82 -5.49 -2.67 -12.39
N LYS A 83 -4.78 -1.65 -11.95
CA LYS A 83 -3.67 -1.07 -12.71
C LYS A 83 -2.50 -2.05 -12.88
N THR A 84 -2.16 -2.81 -11.85
CA THR A 84 -1.12 -3.85 -11.94
C THR A 84 -1.59 -5.02 -12.79
N MET A 85 -2.83 -5.48 -12.61
CA MET A 85 -3.48 -6.50 -13.44
C MET A 85 -3.51 -6.11 -14.91
N LEU A 86 -3.89 -4.89 -15.26
CA LEU A 86 -3.96 -4.44 -16.64
C LEU A 86 -2.58 -4.42 -17.31
N LYS A 87 -1.52 -4.07 -16.56
CA LYS A 87 -0.13 -4.15 -17.06
C LYS A 87 0.28 -5.58 -17.40
N VAL A 88 -0.05 -6.54 -16.52
CA VAL A 88 0.23 -7.96 -16.75
C VAL A 88 -0.64 -8.51 -17.88
N SER A 89 -1.93 -8.19 -17.88
CA SER A 89 -2.89 -8.57 -18.92
C SER A 89 -2.48 -8.06 -20.31
N ALA A 90 -1.95 -6.84 -20.42
CA ALA A 90 -1.43 -6.31 -21.67
C ALA A 90 -0.27 -7.15 -22.24
N MET A 91 0.62 -7.66 -21.38
CA MET A 91 1.67 -8.60 -21.79
C MET A 91 1.08 -9.96 -22.21
N LEU A 92 0.07 -10.44 -21.49
CA LEU A 92 -0.62 -11.69 -21.81
C LEU A 92 -1.51 -11.61 -23.06
N GLY A 93 -1.89 -10.40 -23.47
CA GLY A 93 -2.67 -10.15 -24.69
C GLY A 93 -1.99 -10.68 -25.96
N PHE A 94 -0.65 -10.75 -25.99
CA PHE A 94 0.08 -11.39 -27.09
C PHE A 94 -0.25 -12.89 -27.21
N PHE A 95 -0.34 -13.61 -26.09
CA PHE A 95 -0.71 -15.03 -26.09
C PHE A 95 -2.17 -15.24 -26.51
N VAL A 96 -3.08 -14.37 -26.05
CA VAL A 96 -4.48 -14.39 -26.47
C VAL A 96 -4.60 -14.17 -27.98
N ALA A 97 -3.90 -13.17 -28.53
CA ALA A 97 -3.89 -12.91 -29.97
C ALA A 97 -3.28 -14.08 -30.77
N GLY A 98 -2.19 -14.67 -30.28
CA GLY A 98 -1.54 -15.82 -30.91
C GLY A 98 -2.40 -17.09 -30.94
N MET A 99 -3.24 -17.30 -29.93
CA MET A 99 -4.22 -18.40 -29.90
C MET A 99 -5.51 -18.08 -30.66
N SER A 100 -5.86 -16.80 -30.80
CA SER A 100 -7.06 -16.36 -31.51
C SER A 100 -6.99 -16.62 -33.01
N ILE A 101 -5.83 -16.42 -33.64
CA ILE A 101 -5.67 -16.60 -35.10
C ILE A 101 -5.90 -18.07 -35.54
N PRO A 102 -5.28 -19.09 -34.91
CA PRO A 102 -5.58 -20.48 -35.25
C PRO A 102 -7.04 -20.86 -35.00
N LEU A 103 -7.65 -20.36 -33.92
CA LEU A 103 -9.07 -20.61 -33.62
C LEU A 103 -10.00 -20.01 -34.68
N ASP A 104 -9.71 -18.80 -35.14
CA ASP A 104 -10.45 -18.11 -36.22
C ASP A 104 -10.40 -18.88 -37.55
N ILE A 105 -9.24 -19.48 -37.87
CA ILE A 105 -9.05 -20.26 -39.10
C ILE A 105 -9.72 -21.64 -38.99
N MET A 106 -9.62 -22.30 -37.84
CA MET A 106 -10.03 -23.70 -37.66
C MET A 106 -11.50 -23.84 -37.28
N MET A 107 -12.13 -22.83 -36.67
CA MET A 107 -13.55 -22.86 -36.28
C MET A 107 -14.45 -22.14 -37.28
N HIS A 108 -15.52 -22.83 -37.72
CA HIS A 108 -16.54 -22.25 -38.61
C HIS A 108 -17.79 -21.75 -37.87
N GLN A 109 -17.79 -21.75 -36.54
CA GLN A 109 -19.00 -21.52 -35.73
C GLN A 109 -19.33 -20.04 -35.48
N GLU A 110 -20.59 -19.78 -35.11
CA GLU A 110 -21.04 -18.48 -34.64
C GLU A 110 -20.20 -18.03 -33.42
N GLY A 111 -19.51 -16.90 -33.54
CA GLY A 111 -18.52 -16.41 -32.55
C GLY A 111 -17.08 -16.42 -33.06
N PHE A 112 -16.76 -17.23 -34.09
CA PHE A 112 -15.49 -17.18 -34.83
C PHE A 112 -15.69 -16.88 -36.32
N ARG A 113 -16.86 -17.18 -36.91
CA ARG A 113 -17.26 -16.65 -38.22
C ARG A 113 -18.61 -15.94 -38.18
N SER A 114 -18.65 -14.84 -38.94
CA SER A 114 -19.75 -13.88 -39.11
C SER A 114 -19.92 -12.90 -37.94
N ASN A 115 -19.40 -11.69 -38.16
CA ASN A 115 -19.71 -10.45 -37.42
C ASN A 115 -19.18 -10.28 -35.99
N GLN A 116 -18.52 -11.27 -35.38
CA GLN A 116 -17.86 -11.14 -34.08
C GLN A 116 -16.34 -11.31 -34.19
N PRO A 117 -15.53 -10.50 -33.48
CA PRO A 117 -14.08 -10.66 -33.50
C PRO A 117 -13.65 -11.88 -32.68
N ALA A 118 -12.94 -12.82 -33.31
CA ALA A 118 -12.40 -14.02 -32.68
C ALA A 118 -11.61 -13.74 -31.39
N ILE A 119 -10.98 -12.57 -31.29
CA ILE A 119 -10.26 -12.12 -30.09
C ILE A 119 -11.17 -12.03 -28.86
N ILE A 120 -12.42 -11.57 -29.02
CA ILE A 120 -13.38 -11.48 -27.89
C ILE A 120 -13.79 -12.89 -27.45
N SER A 121 -14.01 -13.80 -28.39
CA SER A 121 -14.31 -15.20 -28.10
C SER A 121 -13.13 -15.91 -27.42
N THR A 122 -11.90 -15.65 -27.85
CA THR A 122 -10.69 -16.17 -27.18
C THR A 122 -10.48 -15.55 -25.78
N LEU A 123 -10.87 -14.29 -25.58
CA LEU A 123 -10.88 -13.67 -24.24
C LEU A 123 -11.92 -14.34 -23.33
N ALA A 124 -13.12 -14.64 -23.82
CA ALA A 124 -14.12 -15.40 -23.08
C ALA A 124 -13.61 -16.81 -22.73
N MET A 125 -12.96 -17.49 -23.67
CA MET A 125 -12.30 -18.77 -23.42
C MET A 125 -11.21 -18.70 -22.35
N THR A 126 -10.48 -17.58 -22.24
CA THR A 126 -9.45 -17.34 -21.20
C THR A 126 -10.06 -17.15 -19.81
N LEU A 127 -11.33 -16.72 -19.73
CA LEU A 127 -12.08 -16.61 -18.48
C LEU A 127 -12.67 -17.94 -18.01
N GLY A 128 -12.50 -19.01 -18.78
CA GLY A 128 -13.03 -20.36 -18.50
C GLY A 128 -14.27 -20.74 -19.31
N GLU A 129 -14.81 -19.83 -20.13
CA GLU A 129 -15.97 -20.12 -20.99
C GLU A 129 -15.54 -20.80 -22.28
N MET A 130 -15.25 -22.10 -22.20
CA MET A 130 -14.77 -22.87 -23.35
C MET A 130 -15.88 -23.30 -24.32
N GLN A 131 -17.12 -23.42 -23.83
CA GLN A 131 -18.30 -23.89 -24.57
C GLN A 131 -17.98 -25.11 -25.46
N PHE A 132 -17.31 -26.13 -24.88
CA PHE A 132 -16.74 -27.25 -25.64
C PHE A 132 -17.78 -27.97 -26.50
N ARG A 133 -18.97 -28.22 -25.96
CA ARG A 133 -20.03 -28.93 -26.67
C ARG A 133 -20.51 -28.17 -27.89
N ASP A 134 -20.68 -26.87 -27.76
CA ASP A 134 -21.22 -26.05 -28.84
C ASP A 134 -20.11 -25.87 -29.87
N ASN A 135 -18.92 -25.40 -29.46
CA ASN A 135 -17.78 -25.06 -30.31
C ASN A 135 -17.02 -26.24 -30.95
N PHE A 136 -16.99 -27.42 -30.32
CA PHE A 136 -16.13 -28.54 -30.75
C PHE A 136 -16.88 -29.85 -31.03
N ILE A 137 -18.11 -30.03 -30.51
CA ILE A 137 -18.90 -31.26 -30.72
C ILE A 137 -20.06 -31.04 -31.70
N SER A 138 -20.76 -29.90 -31.59
CA SER A 138 -22.05 -29.68 -32.28
C SER A 138 -21.91 -29.04 -33.66
N GLY A 139 -20.70 -28.59 -34.04
CA GLY A 139 -20.39 -28.09 -35.38
C GLY A 139 -19.73 -29.16 -36.23
N ASP A 140 -20.52 -30.10 -36.73
CA ASP A 140 -20.08 -31.26 -37.52
C ASP A 140 -19.48 -30.88 -38.90
N ASP A 141 -19.46 -29.60 -39.25
CA ASP A 141 -18.97 -29.07 -40.54
C ASP A 141 -17.51 -28.56 -40.52
N SER A 142 -16.77 -28.68 -39.41
CA SER A 142 -15.37 -28.26 -39.37
C SER A 142 -14.43 -29.32 -39.98
N PRO A 143 -13.60 -28.98 -40.99
CA PRO A 143 -12.75 -29.95 -41.68
C PRO A 143 -11.56 -30.49 -40.86
N PHE A 144 -11.37 -30.06 -39.61
CA PHE A 144 -10.16 -30.28 -38.79
C PHE A 144 -10.45 -30.94 -37.42
N ASN A 145 -11.23 -32.02 -37.40
CA ASN A 145 -11.75 -32.60 -36.14
C ASN A 145 -10.65 -33.02 -35.13
N TYR A 146 -9.59 -33.70 -35.58
CA TYR A 146 -8.54 -34.17 -34.66
C TYR A 146 -7.59 -33.05 -34.22
N GLU A 147 -7.24 -32.15 -35.13
CA GLU A 147 -6.38 -31.00 -34.84
C GLU A 147 -7.07 -30.01 -33.89
N LEU A 148 -8.39 -29.88 -33.97
CA LEU A 148 -9.18 -29.01 -33.10
C LEU A 148 -9.22 -29.52 -31.65
N TYR A 149 -9.31 -30.84 -31.43
CA TYR A 149 -9.16 -31.43 -30.09
C TYR A 149 -7.76 -31.22 -29.52
N GLY A 150 -6.71 -31.31 -30.35
CA GLY A 150 -5.35 -30.97 -29.95
C GLY A 150 -5.21 -29.50 -29.55
N LEU A 151 -5.73 -28.58 -30.37
CA LEU A 151 -5.75 -27.15 -30.09
C LEU A 151 -6.54 -26.82 -28.83
N PHE A 152 -7.66 -27.50 -28.58
CA PHE A 152 -8.44 -27.36 -27.36
C PHE A 152 -7.62 -27.66 -26.10
N ILE A 153 -6.88 -28.77 -26.10
CA ILE A 153 -6.02 -29.14 -24.97
C ILE A 153 -4.94 -28.07 -24.74
N VAL A 154 -4.33 -27.56 -25.82
CA VAL A 154 -3.36 -26.46 -25.74
C VAL A 154 -4.01 -25.19 -25.19
N CYS A 155 -5.21 -24.81 -25.64
CA CYS A 155 -5.97 -23.69 -25.10
C CYS A 155 -6.27 -23.86 -23.59
N CYS A 156 -6.68 -25.07 -23.16
CA CYS A 156 -6.90 -25.36 -21.74
C CYS A 156 -5.64 -25.15 -20.90
N ILE A 157 -4.49 -25.64 -21.37
CA ILE A 157 -3.23 -25.53 -20.63
C ILE A 157 -2.73 -24.09 -20.63
N PHE A 158 -2.67 -23.43 -21.78
CA PHE A 158 -2.10 -22.08 -21.86
C PHE A 158 -3.09 -21.01 -21.37
N LEU A 159 -4.30 -20.93 -21.92
CA LEU A 159 -5.25 -19.85 -21.59
C LEU A 159 -5.89 -20.02 -20.21
N ASN A 160 -6.31 -21.24 -19.85
CA ASN A 160 -7.04 -21.45 -18.60
C ASN A 160 -6.17 -21.90 -17.44
N LEU A 161 -5.15 -22.73 -17.66
CA LEU A 161 -4.29 -23.17 -16.56
C LEU A 161 -3.12 -22.21 -16.33
N ALA A 162 -2.41 -21.78 -17.36
CA ALA A 162 -1.24 -20.92 -17.20
C ALA A 162 -1.62 -19.44 -16.99
N LEU A 163 -2.46 -18.85 -17.86
CA LEU A 163 -2.77 -17.41 -17.77
C LEU A 163 -3.59 -17.05 -16.51
N MET A 164 -4.67 -17.77 -16.20
CA MET A 164 -5.45 -17.52 -14.96
C MET A 164 -4.59 -17.64 -13.70
N ASN A 165 -3.78 -18.70 -13.59
CA ASN A 165 -2.93 -18.89 -12.42
C ASN A 165 -1.82 -17.82 -12.34
N LEU A 166 -1.30 -17.36 -13.48
CA LEU A 166 -0.34 -16.25 -13.50
C LEU A 166 -1.01 -14.92 -13.11
N MET A 167 -2.24 -14.65 -13.55
CA MET A 167 -2.99 -13.45 -13.16
C MET A 167 -3.26 -13.44 -11.65
N ILE A 168 -3.73 -14.57 -11.10
CA ILE A 168 -3.94 -14.71 -9.65
C ILE A 168 -2.61 -14.59 -8.90
N GLY A 169 -1.56 -15.27 -9.38
CA GLY A 169 -0.23 -15.21 -8.78
C GLY A 169 0.38 -13.81 -8.78
N ALA A 170 0.21 -13.06 -9.86
CA ALA A 170 0.63 -11.66 -9.95
C ALA A 170 -0.20 -10.76 -9.01
N ALA A 171 -1.52 -11.01 -8.90
CA ALA A 171 -2.40 -10.23 -8.03
C ALA A 171 -2.04 -10.42 -6.56
N VAL A 172 -1.91 -11.68 -6.15
CA VAL A 172 -1.61 -12.07 -4.77
C VAL A 172 -0.17 -11.72 -4.42
N GLY A 173 0.77 -11.83 -5.36
CA GLY A 173 2.18 -11.46 -5.13
C GLY A 173 2.39 -9.96 -4.90
N ASP A 174 1.58 -9.12 -5.53
CA ASP A 174 1.68 -7.65 -5.39
C ASP A 174 0.73 -7.05 -4.36
N ILE A 175 -0.25 -7.79 -3.84
CA ILE A 175 -1.28 -7.26 -2.94
C ILE A 175 -0.70 -6.58 -1.70
N SER A 176 0.31 -7.17 -1.04
CA SER A 176 0.91 -6.59 0.18
C SER A 176 1.69 -5.30 -0.09
N LYS A 177 2.25 -5.15 -1.29
CA LYS A 177 2.94 -3.91 -1.71
C LYS A 177 1.92 -2.82 -2.01
N VAL A 178 0.86 -3.19 -2.73
CA VAL A 178 -0.25 -2.31 -3.08
C VAL A 178 -0.96 -1.81 -1.82
N GLU A 179 -1.19 -2.67 -0.83
CA GLU A 179 -1.85 -2.31 0.44
C GLU A 179 -1.14 -1.14 1.15
N LYS A 180 0.19 -1.24 1.34
CA LYS A 180 0.98 -0.18 1.99
C LYS A 180 0.92 1.13 1.21
N ARG A 181 0.95 1.06 -0.13
CA ARG A 181 0.89 2.25 -0.97
C ARG A 181 -0.51 2.87 -0.98
N ALA A 182 -1.55 2.04 -1.01
CA ALA A 182 -2.94 2.43 -0.93
C ALA A 182 -3.22 3.16 0.39
N TYR A 183 -2.67 2.67 1.51
CA TYR A 183 -2.76 3.33 2.81
C TYR A 183 -2.20 4.76 2.78
N MET A 184 -0.96 4.93 2.30
CA MET A 184 -0.33 6.25 2.18
C MET A 184 -1.08 7.17 1.20
N THR A 185 -1.57 6.61 0.09
CA THR A 185 -2.31 7.35 -0.94
C THR A 185 -3.67 7.81 -0.41
N ARG A 186 -4.36 6.98 0.37
CA ARG A 186 -5.59 7.34 1.10
C ARG A 186 -5.32 8.50 2.05
N LEU A 187 -4.32 8.39 2.92
CA LEU A 187 -4.00 9.44 3.89
C LEU A 187 -3.68 10.78 3.20
N ARG A 188 -2.90 10.74 2.13
CA ARG A 188 -2.63 11.92 1.29
C ARG A 188 -3.91 12.52 0.72
N THR A 189 -4.80 11.69 0.18
CA THR A 189 -6.07 12.12 -0.42
C THR A 189 -6.95 12.80 0.62
N GLN A 190 -7.01 12.25 1.84
CA GLN A 190 -7.76 12.84 2.96
C GLN A 190 -7.19 14.19 3.39
N ILE A 191 -5.86 14.28 3.57
CA ILE A 191 -5.20 15.53 3.95
C ILE A 191 -5.41 16.60 2.88
N THR A 192 -5.23 16.23 1.60
CA THR A 192 -5.43 17.15 0.47
C THR A 192 -6.87 17.65 0.43
N PHE A 193 -7.85 16.75 0.58
CA PHE A 193 -9.26 17.11 0.64
C PHE A 193 -9.58 18.02 1.84
N LEU A 194 -9.00 17.76 3.02
CA LEU A 194 -9.17 18.62 4.20
C LEU A 194 -8.60 20.02 3.95
N LEU A 195 -7.41 20.13 3.37
CA LEU A 195 -6.78 21.41 3.06
C LEU A 195 -7.54 22.19 1.98
N GLU A 196 -8.00 21.51 0.93
CA GLU A 196 -8.80 22.12 -0.14
C GLU A 196 -10.15 22.61 0.40
N SER A 197 -10.80 21.82 1.26
CA SER A 197 -12.06 22.22 1.90
C SER A 197 -11.85 23.37 2.90
N GLU A 198 -10.77 23.35 3.69
CA GLU A 198 -10.43 24.46 4.59
C GLU A 198 -10.13 25.76 3.83
N ALA A 199 -9.47 25.68 2.67
CA ALA A 199 -9.19 26.83 1.82
C ALA A 199 -10.44 27.36 1.10
N ALA A 200 -11.39 26.49 0.74
CA ALA A 200 -12.64 26.86 0.09
C ALA A 200 -13.65 27.52 1.06
N VAL A 201 -13.55 27.24 2.36
CA VAL A 201 -14.46 27.78 3.38
C VAL A 201 -14.11 29.24 3.71
N PRO A 202 -15.10 30.17 3.71
CA PRO A 202 -14.87 31.56 4.09
C PRO A 202 -14.31 31.70 5.51
N SER A 203 -13.41 32.68 5.73
CA SER A 203 -12.69 32.84 7.01
C SER A 203 -13.60 33.00 8.23
N ARG A 204 -14.80 33.57 8.07
CA ARG A 204 -15.79 33.68 9.16
C ARG A 204 -16.30 32.31 9.64
N VAL A 205 -16.59 31.42 8.70
CA VAL A 205 -17.09 30.06 8.99
C VAL A 205 -15.96 29.22 9.59
N ARG A 206 -14.75 29.33 9.03
CA ARG A 206 -13.56 28.64 9.55
C ARG A 206 -13.28 29.00 11.00
N ASN A 207 -13.28 30.29 11.34
CA ASN A 207 -13.01 30.74 12.70
C ASN A 207 -14.12 30.34 13.69
N TRP A 208 -15.35 30.16 13.22
CA TRP A 208 -16.47 29.72 14.06
C TRP A 208 -16.39 28.23 14.41
N PHE A 209 -15.92 27.38 13.50
CA PHE A 209 -15.79 25.93 13.72
C PHE A 209 -14.41 25.49 14.25
N HIS A 210 -13.41 26.37 14.23
CA HIS A 210 -12.06 26.05 14.67
C HIS A 210 -12.02 25.71 16.17
N THR A 211 -11.48 24.54 16.50
CA THR A 211 -11.27 24.08 17.88
C THR A 211 -9.80 23.71 18.07
N GLU A 212 -9.10 24.40 18.97
CA GLU A 212 -7.65 24.21 19.18
C GLU A 212 -7.31 22.87 19.87
N LYS A 213 -8.19 22.37 20.76
CA LYS A 213 -7.91 21.19 21.59
C LYS A 213 -9.08 20.23 21.62
N LEU A 214 -8.83 18.97 21.28
CA LEU A 214 -9.79 17.87 21.37
C LEU A 214 -9.42 16.94 22.52
N ILE A 215 -10.27 16.86 23.55
CA ILE A 215 -10.08 15.96 24.70
C ILE A 215 -10.86 14.67 24.47
N ILE A 216 -10.16 13.58 24.15
CA ILE A 216 -10.77 12.25 23.94
C ILE A 216 -10.88 11.52 25.28
N ARG A 217 -12.10 11.07 25.62
CA ARG A 217 -12.38 10.26 26.82
C ARG A 217 -12.84 8.84 26.41
N PRO A 218 -11.93 7.85 26.34
CA PRO A 218 -12.22 6.54 25.75
C PRO A 218 -13.31 5.76 26.52
N ASN A 219 -13.28 5.77 27.86
CA ASN A 219 -14.21 5.01 28.70
C ASN A 219 -15.60 5.64 28.89
N ARG A 220 -15.87 6.80 28.28
CA ARG A 220 -17.19 7.45 28.42
C ARG A 220 -18.23 6.74 27.53
N LYS A 221 -19.30 6.20 28.10
CA LYS A 221 -20.39 5.57 27.32
C LYS A 221 -21.05 6.61 26.38
N ALA A 222 -21.44 6.17 25.18
CA ALA A 222 -22.20 7.01 24.25
C ALA A 222 -23.58 7.31 24.84
N LYS A 223 -24.01 8.58 24.79
CA LYS A 223 -25.32 8.99 25.32
C LYS A 223 -26.43 8.91 24.29
N THR A 224 -26.08 8.93 23.00
CA THR A 224 -27.02 8.97 21.88
C THR A 224 -26.68 7.88 20.87
N PHE A 225 -27.67 7.38 20.14
CA PHE A 225 -27.47 6.45 19.02
C PHE A 225 -26.42 6.95 18.03
N TRP A 226 -26.50 8.21 17.58
CA TRP A 226 -25.50 8.82 16.68
C TRP A 226 -24.09 8.87 17.28
N GLN A 227 -23.96 9.07 18.59
CA GLN A 227 -22.66 8.99 19.27
C GLN A 227 -22.15 7.54 19.33
N ALA A 228 -23.03 6.55 19.45
CA ALA A 228 -22.67 5.14 19.41
C ALA A 228 -22.22 4.72 18.01
N VAL A 229 -22.94 5.14 16.97
CA VAL A 229 -22.59 4.92 15.55
C VAL A 229 -21.25 5.61 15.22
N TYR A 230 -21.10 6.88 15.57
CA TYR A 230 -19.86 7.62 15.33
C TYR A 230 -18.67 6.99 16.10
N LYS A 231 -18.88 6.54 17.35
CA LYS A 231 -17.88 5.78 18.12
C LYS A 231 -17.53 4.42 17.53
N ARG A 232 -18.45 3.78 16.81
CA ARG A 232 -18.19 2.49 16.20
C ARG A 232 -17.40 2.63 14.89
N PHE A 233 -17.71 3.66 14.09
CA PHE A 233 -17.17 3.79 12.73
C PHE A 233 -15.95 4.71 12.62
N ILE A 234 -15.83 5.81 13.38
CA ILE A 234 -14.75 6.81 13.18
C ILE A 234 -13.67 6.76 14.27
N TYR A 235 -14.03 6.30 15.48
CA TYR A 235 -13.12 6.29 16.62
C TYR A 235 -12.00 5.22 16.67
N PRO A 236 -12.07 4.03 16.03
CA PRO A 236 -11.09 2.97 16.28
C PRO A 236 -9.69 3.28 15.71
N GLU A 237 -9.60 3.75 14.46
CA GLU A 237 -8.32 4.00 13.78
C GLU A 237 -7.56 5.17 14.43
N GLN A 238 -8.26 6.23 14.83
CA GLN A 238 -7.66 7.38 15.51
C GLN A 238 -7.11 7.03 16.90
N ILE A 239 -7.82 6.20 17.67
CA ILE A 239 -7.34 5.76 19.00
C ILE A 239 -6.11 4.86 18.85
N GLU A 240 -6.12 3.95 17.89
CA GLU A 240 -4.99 3.04 17.66
C GLU A 240 -3.72 3.83 17.28
N PHE A 241 -3.85 4.83 16.40
CA PHE A 241 -2.74 5.72 16.06
C PHE A 241 -2.23 6.51 17.28
N ILE A 242 -3.14 7.09 18.07
CA ILE A 242 -2.76 7.87 19.28
C ILE A 242 -2.07 6.97 20.31
N LYS A 243 -2.61 5.78 20.59
CA LYS A 243 -2.00 4.81 21.50
C LYS A 243 -0.60 4.40 21.03
N LYS A 244 -0.46 4.05 19.75
CA LYS A 244 0.82 3.67 19.19
C LYS A 244 1.84 4.81 19.27
N THR A 245 1.40 6.05 19.06
CA THR A 245 2.26 7.24 19.17
C THR A 245 2.67 7.52 20.61
N GLU A 246 1.75 7.32 21.56
CA GLU A 246 2.01 7.45 23.00
C GLU A 246 2.99 6.39 23.50
N GLU A 247 2.81 5.13 23.08
CA GLU A 247 3.75 4.04 23.34
C GLU A 247 5.15 4.31 22.74
N LEU A 248 5.20 4.83 21.51
CA LEU A 248 6.46 5.19 20.85
C LEU A 248 7.17 6.35 21.57
N ASN A 249 6.41 7.35 22.02
CA ASN A 249 6.96 8.47 22.79
C ASN A 249 7.50 8.00 24.15
N HIS A 250 6.76 7.17 24.88
CA HIS A 250 7.21 6.62 26.15
C HIS A 250 8.47 5.74 26.01
N THR A 251 8.57 4.95 24.95
CA THR A 251 9.78 4.14 24.69
C THR A 251 10.97 5.03 24.33
N ALA A 252 10.76 6.08 23.53
CA ALA A 252 11.81 7.07 23.23
C ALA A 252 12.28 7.84 24.48
N GLU A 253 11.37 8.21 25.38
CA GLU A 253 11.71 8.84 26.66
C GLU A 253 12.52 7.92 27.57
N ARG A 254 12.13 6.64 27.66
CA ARG A 254 12.90 5.62 28.41
C ARG A 254 14.30 5.45 27.84
N ALA A 255 14.43 5.39 26.52
CA ALA A 255 15.74 5.30 25.86
C ALA A 255 16.63 6.52 26.19
N LYS A 256 16.07 7.74 26.17
CA LYS A 256 16.80 8.96 26.57
C LYS A 256 17.22 8.94 28.04
N ALA A 257 16.36 8.44 28.93
CA ALA A 257 16.68 8.33 30.35
C ALA A 257 17.86 7.36 30.59
N ILE A 258 17.83 6.19 29.95
CA ILE A 258 18.92 5.19 30.01
C ILE A 258 20.22 5.77 29.46
N GLN A 259 20.15 6.50 28.34
CA GLN A 259 21.33 7.13 27.75
C GLN A 259 21.98 8.14 28.70
N LYS A 260 21.16 8.96 29.38
CA LYS A 260 21.64 9.91 30.39
C LYS A 260 22.29 9.20 31.58
N GLU A 261 21.71 8.08 32.03
CA GLU A 261 22.28 7.29 33.13
C GLU A 261 23.64 6.69 32.76
N MET A 262 23.76 6.12 31.55
CA MET A 262 25.00 5.57 31.00
C MET A 262 26.11 6.65 30.89
N GLU A 263 25.76 7.87 30.50
CA GLU A 263 26.72 8.99 30.48
C GLU A 263 27.24 9.33 31.89
N THR A 264 26.37 9.34 32.90
CA THR A 264 26.80 9.53 34.29
C THR A 264 27.68 8.38 34.79
N GLN A 265 27.36 7.13 34.44
CA GLN A 265 28.20 5.98 34.80
C GLN A 265 29.57 6.05 34.13
N ARG A 266 29.62 6.45 32.86
CA ARG A 266 30.88 6.66 32.13
C ARG A 266 31.76 7.70 32.80
N LYS A 267 31.20 8.85 33.22
CA LYS A 267 31.95 9.87 33.96
C LYS A 267 32.52 9.33 35.28
N LYS A 268 31.73 8.57 36.04
CA LYS A 268 32.19 7.91 37.28
C LYS A 268 33.30 6.90 36.99
N LEU A 269 33.22 6.17 35.88
CA LEU A 269 34.24 5.23 35.46
C LEU A 269 35.55 5.96 35.12
N ASP A 270 35.48 7.08 34.41
CA ASP A 270 36.66 7.91 34.11
C ASP A 270 37.31 8.45 35.40
N GLU A 271 36.53 8.87 36.40
CA GLU A 271 37.04 9.27 37.73
C GLU A 271 37.73 8.11 38.47
N LEU A 272 37.16 6.90 38.41
CA LEU A 272 37.76 5.69 39.00
C LEU A 272 39.08 5.32 38.30
N VAL A 273 39.16 5.47 36.98
CA VAL A 273 40.39 5.25 36.20
C VAL A 273 41.45 6.28 36.58
N GLN A 274 41.07 7.54 36.79
CA GLN A 274 42.02 8.58 37.23
C GLN A 274 42.57 8.30 38.64
N THR A 275 41.70 7.93 39.59
CA THR A 275 42.12 7.60 40.96
C THR A 275 43.03 6.37 41.00
N THR A 276 42.69 5.30 40.30
CA THR A 276 43.58 4.12 40.18
C THR A 276 44.94 4.47 39.56
N SER A 277 44.97 5.29 38.49
CA SER A 277 46.24 5.75 37.90
C SER A 277 47.09 6.58 38.88
N THR A 278 46.43 7.34 39.78
CA THR A 278 47.10 8.14 40.81
C THR A 278 47.69 7.24 41.88
N ILE A 279 46.94 6.24 42.34
CA ILE A 279 47.41 5.22 43.30
C ILE A 279 48.64 4.50 42.72
N VAL A 280 48.58 4.03 41.47
CA VAL A 280 49.71 3.37 40.81
C VAL A 280 50.94 4.27 40.75
N LYS A 281 50.78 5.55 40.39
CA LYS A 281 51.89 6.53 40.37
C LYS A 281 52.48 6.78 41.77
N THR A 282 51.66 6.79 42.81
CA THR A 282 52.14 6.93 44.19
C THR A 282 52.89 5.70 44.67
N LEU A 283 52.42 4.49 44.33
CA LEU A 283 53.09 3.24 44.64
C LEU A 283 54.45 3.15 43.93
N GLN A 284 54.52 3.49 42.64
CA GLN A 284 55.78 3.55 41.90
C GLN A 284 56.77 4.58 42.46
N ARG A 285 56.28 5.70 42.99
CA ARG A 285 57.12 6.67 43.71
C ARG A 285 57.67 6.08 45.00
N LEU A 286 56.83 5.45 45.80
CA LEU A 286 57.25 4.81 47.05
C LEU A 286 58.29 3.71 46.79
N GLU A 287 58.10 2.90 45.76
CA GLU A 287 59.06 1.89 45.31
C GLU A 287 60.42 2.51 44.93
N LYS A 288 60.44 3.60 44.17
CA LYS A 288 61.69 4.31 43.82
C LYS A 288 62.37 5.00 45.00
N THR A 289 61.62 5.37 46.03
CA THR A 289 62.18 6.00 47.25
C THR A 289 62.69 4.93 48.22
N TRP A 290 62.21 3.70 48.08
CA TRP A 290 62.63 2.53 48.84
C TRP A 290 63.66 1.72 48.03
N THR A 291 64.90 2.22 47.96
CA THR A 291 66.07 1.38 47.68
C THR A 291 66.76 1.09 49.01
N PRO A 292 66.72 -0.15 49.54
CA PRO A 292 67.39 -0.46 50.79
C PRO A 292 68.91 -0.54 50.60
N PRO A 293 69.74 0.04 51.49
CA PRO A 293 71.15 -0.30 51.56
C PRO A 293 71.32 -1.71 52.14
N ASP A 294 72.31 -2.43 51.60
CA ASP A 294 72.72 -3.78 51.98
C ASP A 294 72.55 -4.10 53.47
N GLN A 295 71.85 -5.20 53.79
CA GLN A 295 72.25 -6.06 54.91
C GLN A 295 72.06 -7.54 54.57
N GLN A 296 73.20 -8.21 54.58
CA GLN A 296 73.41 -9.64 54.59
C GLN A 296 72.79 -10.27 55.84
N GLY A 297 72.20 -11.46 55.68
CA GLY A 297 72.08 -12.44 56.74
C GLY A 297 70.66 -12.69 57.29
N LEU A 298 70.15 -13.90 57.00
CA LEU A 298 69.40 -14.81 57.89
C LEU A 298 68.12 -14.25 58.58
N THR A 299 66.91 -14.81 58.46
CA THR A 299 66.53 -16.23 58.40
C THR A 299 65.05 -16.39 57.98
N SER A 300 64.79 -17.46 57.22
CA SER A 300 63.70 -18.44 57.37
C SER A 300 62.22 -18.01 57.40
N GLY A 301 61.49 -18.50 56.40
CA GLY A 301 60.26 -19.25 56.64
C GLY A 301 58.96 -18.57 56.23
N LEU A 302 58.58 -18.69 54.95
CA LEU A 302 57.19 -19.01 54.59
C LEU A 302 57.14 -19.57 53.16
N THR A 303 57.23 -20.89 53.06
CA THR A 303 56.89 -21.64 51.85
C THR A 303 55.37 -21.84 51.84
N ILE A 304 54.69 -21.36 50.79
CA ILE A 304 53.36 -21.86 50.39
C ILE A 304 53.45 -22.16 48.87
N PRO A 305 52.91 -23.30 48.38
CA PRO A 305 53.33 -23.94 47.13
C PRO A 305 52.73 -23.34 45.85
N GLN A 306 53.38 -23.63 44.72
CA GLN A 306 52.89 -23.43 43.35
C GLN A 306 51.83 -24.50 42.93
N GLU A 307 51.16 -24.19 41.81
CA GLU A 307 50.09 -24.91 41.05
C GLU A 307 48.66 -24.60 41.51
N VAL A 308 47.82 -23.96 40.68
CA VAL A 308 47.36 -24.46 39.37
C VAL A 308 47.45 -23.41 38.25
N ARG A 309 48.12 -23.85 37.18
CA ARG A 309 48.20 -23.26 35.84
C ARG A 309 46.91 -23.56 35.06
N ASP A 310 46.54 -22.61 34.19
CA ASP A 310 45.59 -22.74 33.07
C ASP A 310 44.12 -23.06 33.36
N GLN A 311 43.28 -22.02 33.44
CA GLN A 311 41.95 -22.04 32.83
C GLN A 311 41.62 -20.69 32.19
N ARG A 312 41.84 -20.62 30.87
CA ARG A 312 41.26 -19.62 29.97
C ARG A 312 39.82 -20.06 29.67
N PRO A 313 38.77 -19.25 29.87
CA PRO A 313 37.49 -19.54 29.26
C PRO A 313 37.49 -19.02 27.82
N SER A 314 37.23 -19.97 26.93
CA SER A 314 36.97 -19.79 25.50
C SER A 314 35.80 -18.86 25.21
N ASN A 315 35.96 -18.06 24.16
CA ASN A 315 34.87 -17.48 23.38
C ASN A 315 33.71 -18.47 23.21
N THR A 316 32.52 -18.07 23.63
CA THR A 316 31.27 -18.68 23.18
C THR A 316 30.61 -17.73 22.20
N VAL A 317 30.66 -18.13 20.94
CA VAL A 317 29.85 -17.64 19.84
C VAL A 317 28.39 -18.00 20.14
N VAL A 318 27.51 -17.02 20.08
CA VAL A 318 26.06 -17.23 19.98
C VAL A 318 25.73 -17.28 18.48
N PRO A 319 25.08 -18.33 17.95
CA PRO A 319 24.63 -18.36 16.57
C PRO A 319 23.34 -17.56 16.38
N ASP A 320 23.16 -17.11 15.14
CA ASP A 320 21.92 -16.56 14.57
C ASP A 320 20.70 -17.46 14.76
#